data_AF-A0A2N2T603-F1
#
_entry.id   AF-A0A2N2T603-F1
#
_cell.length_a   1.000
_cell.length_b   1.000
_cell.length_c   1.000
_cell.angle_alpha   90.00
_cell.angle_beta   90.00
_cell.angle_gamma   90.00
#
_symmetry.space_group_name_H-M   'P 1'
#
loop_
_entity.id
_entity.type
_entity.pdbx_description
1 polymer ?
#
loop_
_entity_poly.entity_id
_entity_poly.type
_entity_poly.pdbx_seq_one_letter_code
_entity_poly.pdbx_strand_id
1 'polypeptide(L)'
;MILKEKQFIPQSDRRLVAGDAAEKQMAFYLKREFGTAKDIGVINDLRIGHEDEFAQIDHLLVSQWGLFIIESKSVTGSVHINAHGEWAREYDGKLAGMPSPVLQAEAQGQILKQLLIANVRELLGTIAGIQKGFGYCPITVYAAISDSGIIHRGVDLPQVMKADAVAPAIKNWLKKCSVVKELFSLSLEVKPGGWKMGKGEAEAIAKFLLTRHTPLSAQVPTAVKILSEADPIPLQGQAIQEGQACPECGQHRLERKSISRGSSSKRDFLACGGYPKSCKAIYPLPAISAAKPAKSASDTKSDSVQLDAIAHKVGDAC
;
A
#
# COMPACT_ATOMS: atom_id res chain seq x y z
N MET A 1 24.30 0.56 -2.11
CA MET A 1 24.43 -0.66 -1.31
C MET A 1 23.12 -0.90 -0.61
N ILE A 2 22.73 -2.16 -0.44
CA ILE A 2 21.58 -2.51 0.41
C ILE A 2 22.07 -2.59 1.85
N LEU A 3 21.57 -1.69 2.70
CA LEU A 3 21.90 -1.62 4.13
C LEU A 3 20.94 -2.45 4.99
N LYS A 4 19.68 -2.56 4.55
CA LYS A 4 18.68 -3.44 5.15
C LYS A 4 17.86 -4.08 4.04
N GLU A 5 17.90 -5.40 3.97
CA GLU A 5 17.08 -6.19 3.03
C GLU A 5 15.60 -6.17 3.42
N LYS A 6 14.74 -6.37 2.43
CA LYS A 6 13.30 -6.60 2.64
C LYS A 6 13.12 -7.85 3.51
N GLN A 7 12.30 -7.76 4.55
CA GLN A 7 11.95 -8.92 5.36
C GLN A 7 10.70 -9.60 4.79
N PHE A 8 10.77 -10.93 4.65
CA PHE A 8 9.65 -11.74 4.21
C PHE A 8 8.99 -12.36 5.44
N ILE A 9 7.81 -11.86 5.77
CA ILE A 9 6.99 -12.43 6.83
C ILE A 9 5.83 -13.14 6.14
N PRO A 10 5.68 -14.47 6.27
CA PRO A 10 4.54 -15.17 5.71
C PRO A 10 3.23 -14.54 6.18
N GLN A 11 2.42 -14.06 5.23
CA GLN A 11 1.11 -13.48 5.49
C GLN A 11 0.01 -14.42 4.97
N SER A 12 -1.09 -14.53 5.70
CA SER A 12 -2.28 -15.28 5.27
C SER A 12 -3.34 -14.38 4.63
N ASP A 13 -3.38 -13.09 5.02
CA ASP A 13 -4.31 -12.12 4.44
C ASP A 13 -3.88 -11.74 3.01
N ARG A 14 -4.80 -11.88 2.05
CA ARG A 14 -4.54 -11.64 0.62
C ARG A 14 -4.07 -10.21 0.34
N ARG A 15 -4.54 -9.20 1.08
CA ARG A 15 -4.13 -7.81 0.91
C ARG A 15 -2.71 -7.60 1.41
N LEU A 16 -2.36 -8.21 2.55
CA LEU A 16 -1.00 -8.16 3.09
C LEU A 16 -0.02 -8.89 2.17
N VAL A 17 -0.39 -10.05 1.62
CA VAL A 17 0.41 -10.76 0.60
C VAL A 17 0.62 -9.90 -0.65
N ALA A 18 -0.43 -9.24 -1.14
CA ALA A 18 -0.33 -8.37 -2.30
C ALA A 18 0.55 -7.13 -2.03
N GLY A 19 0.48 -6.57 -0.82
CA GLY A 19 1.36 -5.49 -0.35
C GLY A 19 2.82 -5.93 -0.31
N ASP A 20 3.13 -7.03 0.38
CA ASP A 20 4.49 -7.57 0.49
C ASP A 20 5.07 -7.92 -0.90
N ALA A 21 4.25 -8.41 -1.83
CA ALA A 21 4.67 -8.66 -3.20
C ALA A 21 5.06 -7.37 -3.94
N ALA A 22 4.32 -6.26 -3.75
CA ALA A 22 4.64 -4.97 -4.35
C ALA A 22 5.92 -4.38 -3.75
N GLU A 23 6.07 -4.43 -2.42
CA GLU A 23 7.29 -4.00 -1.73
C GLU A 23 8.50 -4.86 -2.16
N LYS A 24 8.33 -6.18 -2.33
CA LYS A 24 9.37 -7.09 -2.83
C LYS A 24 9.80 -6.74 -4.26
N GLN A 25 8.84 -6.44 -5.13
CA GLN A 25 9.12 -6.00 -6.51
C GLN A 25 9.97 -4.72 -6.51
N MET A 26 9.58 -3.72 -5.71
CA MET A 26 10.34 -2.48 -5.61
C MET A 26 11.73 -2.70 -5.01
N ALA A 27 11.85 -3.47 -3.92
CA ALA A 27 13.13 -3.84 -3.32
C ALA A 27 14.07 -4.52 -4.33
N PHE A 28 13.54 -5.39 -5.22
CA PHE A 28 14.32 -6.02 -6.28
C PHE A 28 14.89 -4.99 -7.26
N TYR A 29 14.08 -4.01 -7.71
CA TYR A 29 14.57 -2.96 -8.61
C TYR A 29 15.61 -2.06 -7.96
N LEU A 30 15.42 -1.70 -6.69
CA LEU A 30 16.41 -0.93 -5.94
C LEU A 30 17.72 -1.70 -5.77
N LYS A 31 17.65 -3.01 -5.51
CA LYS A 31 18.83 -3.87 -5.42
C LYS A 31 19.56 -4.00 -6.74
N ARG A 32 18.84 -4.16 -7.85
CA ARG A 32 19.44 -4.20 -9.19
C ARG A 32 20.16 -2.90 -9.53
N GLU A 33 19.56 -1.76 -9.22
CA GLU A 33 20.10 -0.45 -9.61
C GLU A 33 21.19 0.07 -8.67
N PHE A 34 21.00 -0.11 -7.36
CA PHE A 34 21.82 0.52 -6.31
C PHE A 34 22.54 -0.49 -5.42
N GLY A 35 22.41 -1.80 -5.62
CA GLY A 35 22.99 -2.83 -4.76
C GLY A 35 24.51 -2.72 -4.59
N THR A 36 25.22 -2.24 -5.61
CA THR A 36 26.69 -2.04 -5.61
C THR A 36 27.13 -0.59 -5.45
N ALA A 37 26.19 0.37 -5.38
CA ALA A 37 26.51 1.79 -5.23
C ALA A 37 27.18 2.06 -3.87
N LYS A 38 28.31 2.77 -3.84
CA LYS A 38 29.05 3.05 -2.59
C LYS A 38 28.58 4.32 -1.87
N ASP A 39 27.81 5.16 -2.56
CA ASP A 39 27.38 6.49 -2.11
C ASP A 39 25.86 6.63 -1.95
N ILE A 40 25.15 5.51 -2.07
CA ILE A 40 23.70 5.41 -1.91
C ILE A 40 23.41 4.23 -0.98
N GLY A 41 22.80 4.50 0.16
CA GLY A 41 22.32 3.47 1.09
C GLY A 41 20.84 3.21 0.88
N VAL A 42 20.44 1.94 0.71
CA VAL A 42 19.03 1.54 0.62
C VAL A 42 18.63 0.82 1.90
N ILE A 43 17.55 1.27 2.54
CA ILE A 43 16.99 0.69 3.76
C ILE A 43 15.54 0.29 3.47
N ASN A 44 15.24 -1.00 3.47
CA ASN A 44 13.87 -1.51 3.29
C ASN A 44 13.18 -1.72 4.64
N ASP A 45 11.85 -1.61 4.68
CA ASP A 45 10.98 -1.73 5.86
C ASP A 45 11.51 -0.94 7.07
N LEU A 46 11.78 0.36 6.88
CA LEU A 46 12.25 1.21 7.96
C LEU A 46 11.05 1.70 8.78
N ARG A 47 11.04 1.34 10.06
CA ARG A 47 10.13 1.93 11.04
C ARG A 47 10.88 2.75 12.06
N ILE A 48 10.55 4.02 12.19
CA ILE A 48 11.15 4.97 13.13
C ILE A 48 10.06 5.75 13.87
N GLY A 49 10.38 6.25 15.05
CA GLY A 49 9.48 7.10 15.83
C GLY A 49 10.15 8.41 16.24
N HIS A 50 9.34 9.45 16.39
CA HIS A 50 9.72 10.72 16.97
C HIS A 50 8.54 11.22 17.81
N GLU A 51 8.81 11.54 19.08
CA GLU A 51 7.74 11.79 20.07
C GLU A 51 6.74 10.62 20.10
N ASP A 52 5.44 10.90 19.98
CA ASP A 52 4.37 9.90 19.99
C ASP A 52 3.97 9.41 18.58
N GLU A 53 4.67 9.85 17.53
CA GLU A 53 4.39 9.51 16.14
C GLU A 53 5.38 8.48 15.58
N PHE A 54 4.90 7.65 14.65
CA PHE A 54 5.71 6.64 13.97
C PHE A 54 5.56 6.72 12.46
N ALA A 55 6.68 6.61 11.75
CA ALA A 55 6.73 6.45 10.31
C ALA A 55 7.16 5.03 9.95
N GLN A 56 6.32 4.34 9.18
CA GLN A 56 6.68 3.13 8.45
C GLN A 56 7.02 3.55 7.02
N ILE A 57 8.24 3.30 6.57
CA ILE A 57 8.74 3.65 5.24
C ILE A 57 9.13 2.35 4.53
N ASP A 58 8.46 2.03 3.42
CA ASP A 58 8.70 0.78 2.69
C ASP A 58 10.14 0.71 2.16
N HIS A 59 10.57 1.79 1.49
CA HIS A 59 11.95 1.92 1.03
C HIS A 59 12.48 3.34 1.21
N LEU A 60 13.61 3.46 1.88
CA LEU A 60 14.35 4.71 2.03
C LEU A 60 15.70 4.60 1.30
N LEU A 61 16.00 5.58 0.45
CA LEU A 61 17.35 5.79 -0.07
C LEU A 61 17.99 6.99 0.61
N VAL A 62 19.23 6.83 1.04
CA VAL A 62 20.05 7.86 1.68
C VAL A 62 21.24 8.16 0.78
N SER A 63 21.40 9.44 0.40
CA SER A 63 22.52 9.90 -0.42
C SER A 63 23.00 11.27 0.04
N GLN A 64 24.23 11.66 -0.31
CA GLN A 64 24.75 13.01 -0.03
C GLN A 64 23.94 14.16 -0.66
N TRP A 65 23.00 13.85 -1.57
CA TRP A 65 22.16 14.82 -2.27
C TRP A 65 20.78 14.97 -1.65
N GLY A 66 20.38 14.06 -0.76
CA GLY A 66 19.04 14.03 -0.17
C GLY A 66 18.58 12.62 0.14
N LEU A 67 17.35 12.54 0.63
CA LEU A 67 16.64 11.34 1.00
C LEU A 67 15.52 11.06 -0.02
N PHE A 68 15.24 9.79 -0.28
CA PHE A 68 14.15 9.38 -1.16
C PHE A 68 13.29 8.35 -0.47
N ILE A 69 12.02 8.66 -0.28
CA ILE A 69 11.01 7.75 0.28
C ILE A 69 10.23 7.17 -0.89
N ILE A 70 10.06 5.86 -0.90
CA ILE A 70 9.25 5.16 -1.90
C ILE A 70 8.18 4.38 -1.15
N GLU A 71 6.93 4.72 -1.41
CA GLU A 71 5.74 4.03 -0.91
C GLU A 71 5.24 3.08 -2.00
N SER A 72 5.23 1.78 -1.71
CA SER A 72 4.85 0.72 -2.65
C SER A 72 3.36 0.44 -2.56
N LYS A 73 2.65 0.52 -3.68
CA LYS A 73 1.21 0.20 -3.74
C LYS A 73 0.94 -0.94 -4.70
N SER A 74 0.32 -1.98 -4.15
CA SER A 74 -0.17 -3.12 -4.91
C SER A 74 -1.46 -2.76 -5.65
N VAL A 75 -1.40 -2.77 -6.97
CA VAL A 75 -2.51 -2.41 -7.88
C VAL A 75 -2.60 -3.45 -8.98
N THR A 76 -3.65 -4.26 -8.97
CA THR A 76 -3.93 -5.24 -10.03
C THR A 76 -4.82 -4.69 -11.14
N GLY A 77 -5.65 -3.69 -10.84
CA GLY A 77 -6.48 -2.98 -11.82
C GLY A 77 -5.85 -1.65 -12.19
N SER A 78 -6.53 -0.57 -11.83
CA SER A 78 -6.05 0.78 -12.11
C SER A 78 -6.15 1.68 -10.90
N VAL A 79 -5.31 2.71 -10.87
CA VAL A 79 -5.44 3.86 -9.99
C VAL A 79 -5.80 5.06 -10.84
N HIS A 80 -6.78 5.81 -10.38
CA HIS A 80 -7.27 7.02 -10.98
C HIS A 80 -6.93 8.20 -10.08
N ILE A 81 -6.32 9.22 -10.67
CA ILE A 81 -6.04 10.49 -10.03
C ILE A 81 -6.72 11.56 -10.86
N ASN A 82 -7.75 12.20 -10.34
CA ASN A 82 -8.47 13.21 -11.11
C ASN A 82 -7.70 14.56 -11.14
N ALA A 83 -8.26 15.56 -11.83
CA ALA A 83 -7.65 16.89 -11.95
C ALA A 83 -7.49 17.63 -10.61
N HIS A 84 -8.24 17.23 -9.57
CA HIS A 84 -8.13 17.78 -8.21
C HIS A 84 -7.12 17.03 -7.34
N GLY A 85 -6.45 16.00 -7.88
CA GLY A 85 -5.51 15.18 -7.12
C GLY A 85 -6.17 14.15 -6.21
N GLU A 86 -7.48 13.91 -6.36
CA GLU A 86 -8.19 12.90 -5.58
C GLU A 86 -7.92 11.50 -6.13
N TRP A 87 -7.75 10.52 -5.24
CA TRP A 87 -7.34 9.17 -5.59
C TRP A 87 -8.51 8.20 -5.52
N ALA A 88 -8.60 7.34 -6.51
CA ALA A 88 -9.48 6.20 -6.50
C ALA A 88 -8.77 4.96 -7.05
N ARG A 89 -9.17 3.79 -6.57
CA ARG A 89 -8.75 2.50 -7.13
C ARG A 89 -9.91 1.86 -7.86
N GLU A 90 -9.62 1.20 -8.97
CA GLU A 90 -10.55 0.36 -9.68
C GLU A 90 -10.16 -1.10 -9.52
N TYR A 91 -11.11 -1.90 -9.07
CA TYR A 91 -10.97 -3.35 -9.01
C TYR A 91 -12.31 -4.00 -9.36
N ASP A 92 -12.29 -4.95 -10.30
CA ASP A 92 -13.50 -5.64 -10.77
C ASP A 92 -14.59 -4.66 -11.25
N GLY A 93 -14.18 -3.65 -12.03
CA GLY A 93 -15.05 -2.58 -12.56
C GLY A 93 -15.63 -1.63 -11.51
N LYS A 94 -15.25 -1.77 -10.23
CA LYS A 94 -15.72 -0.90 -9.14
C LYS A 94 -14.66 0.11 -8.78
N LEU A 95 -15.04 1.39 -8.89
CA LEU A 95 -14.24 2.50 -8.44
C LEU A 95 -14.52 2.80 -6.96
N ALA A 96 -13.47 2.92 -6.15
CA ALA A 96 -13.56 3.32 -4.76
C ALA A 96 -12.48 4.34 -4.43
N GLY A 97 -12.85 5.40 -3.71
CA GLY A 97 -11.89 6.39 -3.21
C GLY A 97 -10.82 5.74 -2.34
N MET A 98 -9.61 6.30 -2.38
CA MET A 98 -8.50 5.88 -1.53
C MET A 98 -7.67 7.08 -1.06
N PRO A 99 -6.94 6.96 0.06
CA PRO A 99 -5.97 7.99 0.46
C PRO A 99 -4.85 8.12 -0.57
N SER A 100 -4.25 9.31 -0.65
CA SER A 100 -3.09 9.56 -1.49
C SER A 100 -1.84 8.86 -0.93
N PRO A 101 -1.21 7.94 -1.69
CA PRO A 101 0.08 7.36 -1.33
C PRO A 101 1.20 8.41 -1.24
N VAL A 102 1.10 9.47 -2.05
CA VAL A 102 2.03 10.59 -2.03
C VAL A 102 1.96 11.33 -0.70
N LEU A 103 0.76 11.78 -0.29
CA LEU A 103 0.60 12.51 0.97
C LEU A 103 0.97 11.62 2.18
N GLN A 104 0.74 10.30 2.09
CA GLN A 104 1.19 9.35 3.10
C GLN A 104 2.73 9.34 3.22
N ALA A 105 3.45 9.25 2.10
CA ALA A 105 4.91 9.30 2.06
C ALA A 105 5.46 10.65 2.53
N GLU A 106 4.80 11.76 2.19
CA GLU A 106 5.18 13.09 2.65
C GLU A 106 5.05 13.23 4.17
N ALA A 107 3.95 12.72 4.75
CA ALA A 107 3.76 12.71 6.20
C ALA A 107 4.83 11.89 6.93
N GLN A 108 5.15 10.69 6.43
CA GLN A 108 6.27 9.89 6.93
C GLN A 108 7.60 10.66 6.83
N GLY A 109 7.80 11.40 5.73
CA GLY A 109 8.96 12.27 5.51
C GLY A 109 9.08 13.41 6.52
N GLN A 110 7.96 13.97 7.01
CA GLN A 110 8.00 14.99 8.06
C GLN A 110 8.48 14.43 9.39
N ILE A 111 7.97 13.26 9.80
CA ILE A 111 8.41 12.57 11.02
C ILE A 111 9.91 12.26 10.94
N LEU A 112 10.36 11.73 9.79
CA LEU A 112 11.79 11.50 9.53
C LEU A 112 12.60 12.80 9.64
N LYS A 113 12.13 13.90 9.02
CA LYS A 113 12.83 15.18 9.05
C LYS A 113 12.96 15.72 10.48
N GLN A 114 11.90 15.65 11.27
CA GLN A 114 11.92 16.09 12.67
C GLN A 114 12.89 15.26 13.51
N LEU A 115 12.87 13.93 13.35
CA LEU A 115 13.84 13.05 14.00
C LEU A 115 15.29 13.44 13.67
N LEU A 116 15.59 13.73 12.41
CA LEU A 116 16.93 14.14 11.98
C LEU A 116 17.32 15.52 12.55
N ILE A 117 16.40 16.49 12.56
CA ILE A 117 16.60 17.82 13.15
C ILE A 117 16.91 17.70 14.65
N ALA A 118 16.16 16.89 15.37
CA ALA A 118 16.35 16.68 16.80
C ALA A 118 17.74 16.07 17.14
N ASN A 119 18.38 15.39 16.19
CA ASN A 119 19.67 14.73 16.38
C ASN A 119 20.78 15.36 15.52
N VAL A 120 20.61 16.62 15.08
CA VAL A 120 21.48 17.25 14.08
C VAL A 120 22.97 17.27 14.44
N ARG A 121 23.33 17.42 15.72
CA ARG A 121 24.73 17.47 16.19
C ARG A 121 25.44 16.13 16.10
N GLU A 122 24.70 15.02 16.17
CA GLU A 122 25.25 13.67 15.99
C GLU A 122 25.43 13.35 14.50
N LEU A 123 24.60 13.95 13.65
CA LEU A 123 24.45 13.55 12.24
C LEU A 123 25.21 14.44 11.26
N LEU A 124 25.29 15.74 11.53
CA LEU A 124 25.90 16.71 10.66
C LEU A 124 26.97 17.51 11.40
N GLY A 125 28.09 17.76 10.71
CA GLY A 125 29.14 18.65 11.20
C GLY A 125 28.78 20.13 11.07
N THR A 126 29.77 20.98 11.27
CA THR A 126 29.67 22.44 11.14
C THR A 126 30.26 22.94 9.82
N ILE A 127 29.83 24.11 9.34
CA ILE A 127 30.51 24.88 8.30
C ILE A 127 30.96 26.20 8.94
N ALA A 128 32.26 26.48 8.93
CA ALA A 128 32.83 27.70 9.52
C ALA A 128 32.34 27.96 10.97
N GLY A 129 32.25 26.90 11.79
CA GLY A 129 31.76 26.97 13.17
C GLY A 129 30.24 27.00 13.33
N ILE A 130 29.47 27.10 12.24
CA ILE A 130 28.00 27.10 12.28
C ILE A 130 27.48 25.67 12.08
N GLN A 131 26.64 25.20 12.99
CA GLN A 131 25.99 23.89 12.89
C GLN A 131 25.16 23.81 11.61
N LYS A 132 25.42 22.80 10.76
CA LYS A 132 24.55 22.52 9.62
C LYS A 132 23.19 22.03 10.09
N GLY A 133 22.16 22.24 9.29
CA GLY A 133 20.81 21.79 9.59
C GLY A 133 20.12 21.10 8.43
N PHE A 134 19.09 20.31 8.74
CA PHE A 134 18.27 19.59 7.76
C PHE A 134 17.17 20.45 7.11
N GLY A 135 17.12 21.76 7.40
CA GLY A 135 16.06 22.66 6.90
C GLY A 135 15.87 22.57 5.39
N TYR A 136 16.98 22.59 4.64
CA TYR A 136 17.01 22.47 3.18
C TYR A 136 17.29 21.05 2.67
N CYS A 137 17.30 20.03 3.52
CA CYS A 137 17.52 18.65 3.09
C CYS A 137 16.39 18.22 2.13
N PRO A 138 16.69 17.84 0.88
CA PRO A 138 15.69 17.33 -0.04
C PRO A 138 15.20 15.97 0.44
N ILE A 139 13.89 15.85 0.67
CA ILE A 139 13.21 14.58 0.90
C ILE A 139 12.23 14.42 -0.25
N THR A 140 12.60 13.61 -1.23
CA THR A 140 11.79 13.35 -2.42
C THR A 140 10.95 12.10 -2.18
N VAL A 141 9.67 12.15 -2.51
CA VAL A 141 8.77 11.01 -2.36
C VAL A 141 8.38 10.42 -3.71
N TYR A 142 8.18 9.11 -3.75
CA TYR A 142 7.63 8.40 -4.89
C TYR A 142 6.51 7.45 -4.44
N ALA A 143 5.39 7.48 -5.14
CA ALA A 143 4.37 6.44 -5.07
C ALA A 143 4.63 5.43 -6.19
N ALA A 144 5.12 4.25 -5.82
CA ALA A 144 5.44 3.16 -6.73
C ALA A 144 4.22 2.25 -6.91
N ILE A 145 3.58 2.32 -8.08
CA ILE A 145 2.49 1.43 -8.44
C ILE A 145 3.07 0.14 -9.03
N SER A 146 2.60 -1.03 -8.58
CA SER A 146 3.07 -2.31 -9.12
C SER A 146 2.99 -2.37 -10.65
N ASP A 147 3.87 -3.17 -11.26
CA ASP A 147 4.03 -3.21 -12.73
C ASP A 147 2.79 -3.74 -13.47
N SER A 148 1.87 -4.44 -12.79
CA SER A 148 0.58 -4.84 -13.34
C SER A 148 -0.45 -3.70 -13.36
N GLY A 149 -0.25 -2.65 -12.55
CA GLY A 149 -1.19 -1.56 -12.38
C GLY A 149 -1.16 -0.57 -13.55
N ILE A 150 -2.30 0.05 -13.80
CA ILE A 150 -2.46 1.15 -14.76
C ILE A 150 -2.70 2.44 -13.99
N ILE A 151 -2.06 3.54 -14.41
CA ILE A 151 -2.21 4.85 -13.79
C ILE A 151 -2.96 5.77 -14.75
N HIS A 152 -4.19 6.12 -14.41
CA HIS A 152 -4.93 7.20 -15.06
C HIS A 152 -4.73 8.48 -14.24
N ARG A 153 -4.22 9.54 -14.86
CA ARG A 153 -3.99 10.82 -14.17
C ARG A 153 -4.54 11.98 -15.00
N GLY A 154 -5.33 12.83 -14.36
CA GLY A 154 -5.83 14.10 -14.91
C GLY A 154 -4.99 15.31 -14.48
N VAL A 155 -3.92 15.09 -13.71
CA VAL A 155 -2.98 16.10 -13.23
C VAL A 155 -1.55 15.58 -13.35
N ASP A 156 -0.58 16.47 -13.59
CA ASP A 156 0.83 16.10 -13.61
C ASP A 156 1.35 15.85 -12.19
N LEU A 157 1.67 14.58 -11.92
CA LEU A 157 2.20 14.10 -10.64
C LEU A 157 3.44 13.25 -10.93
N PRO A 158 4.62 13.87 -11.10
CA PRO A 158 5.86 13.17 -11.44
C PRO A 158 6.33 12.22 -10.32
N GLN A 159 5.80 12.38 -9.10
CA GLN A 159 6.06 11.50 -7.97
C GLN A 159 5.36 10.14 -8.11
N VAL A 160 4.37 10.01 -9.00
CA VAL A 160 3.61 8.77 -9.18
C VAL A 160 4.05 8.08 -10.46
N MET A 161 4.54 6.85 -10.34
CA MET A 161 5.00 6.07 -11.48
C MET A 161 4.91 4.57 -11.20
N LYS A 162 5.14 3.75 -12.23
CA LYS A 162 5.26 2.31 -12.06
C LYS A 162 6.56 1.96 -11.35
N ALA A 163 6.57 0.85 -10.61
CA ALA A 163 7.69 0.45 -9.77
C ALA A 163 9.00 0.31 -10.57
N ASP A 164 8.94 -0.24 -11.77
CA ASP A 164 10.06 -0.37 -12.70
C ASP A 164 10.71 0.97 -13.13
N ALA A 165 9.95 2.06 -13.12
CA ALA A 165 10.40 3.40 -13.49
C ALA A 165 11.06 4.18 -12.34
N VAL A 166 10.83 3.81 -11.08
CA VAL A 166 11.29 4.58 -9.90
C VAL A 166 12.81 4.60 -9.78
N ALA A 167 13.45 3.44 -9.82
CA ALA A 167 14.91 3.35 -9.65
C ALA A 167 15.68 4.11 -10.76
N PRO A 168 15.31 3.97 -12.06
CA PRO A 168 15.84 4.82 -13.13
C PRO A 168 15.62 6.32 -12.91
N ALA A 169 14.43 6.73 -12.45
CA ALA A 169 14.13 8.14 -12.19
C ALA A 169 15.05 8.73 -11.12
N ILE A 170 15.24 8.02 -10.00
CA ILE A 170 16.16 8.44 -8.93
C ILE A 170 17.60 8.51 -9.44
N LYS A 171 18.06 7.49 -10.17
CA LYS A 171 19.42 7.48 -10.72
C LYS A 171 19.66 8.65 -11.67
N ASN A 172 18.70 8.96 -12.53
CA ASN A 172 18.80 10.08 -13.47
C ASN A 172 18.82 11.42 -12.73
N TRP A 173 18.02 11.57 -11.67
CA TRP A 173 18.07 12.76 -10.82
C TRP A 173 19.43 12.91 -10.13
N LEU A 174 19.96 11.84 -9.53
CA LEU A 174 21.27 11.84 -8.87
C LEU A 174 22.41 12.17 -9.84
N LYS A 175 22.37 11.65 -11.07
CA LYS A 175 23.33 11.98 -12.14
C LYS A 175 23.28 13.46 -12.50
N LYS A 176 22.08 14.07 -12.58
CA LYS A 176 21.96 15.51 -12.84
C LYS A 176 22.63 16.32 -11.73
N CYS A 177 22.45 15.93 -10.47
CA CYS A 177 23.12 16.57 -9.35
C CYS A 177 24.65 16.41 -9.39
N SER A 178 25.17 15.24 -9.81
CA SER A 178 26.61 15.03 -9.92
C SER A 178 27.27 15.76 -11.09
N VAL A 179 26.59 15.92 -12.23
CA VAL A 179 27.13 16.65 -13.40
C VAL A 179 27.29 18.14 -13.11
N VAL A 180 26.38 18.74 -12.33
CA VAL A 180 26.54 20.13 -11.86
C VAL A 180 27.82 20.28 -11.03
N LYS A 181 28.30 19.24 -10.35
CA LYS A 181 29.58 19.29 -9.64
C LYS A 181 30.80 19.34 -10.58
N GLU A 182 30.74 18.66 -11.72
CA GLU A 182 31.88 18.57 -12.65
C GLU A 182 32.06 19.83 -13.49
N LEU A 183 30.96 20.52 -13.84
CA LEU A 183 31.01 21.72 -14.67
C LEU A 183 31.50 22.99 -13.92
N PHE A 184 31.39 23.02 -12.59
CA PHE A 184 31.73 24.17 -11.75
C PHE A 184 32.97 23.92 -10.89
N SER A 185 34.12 23.70 -11.52
CA SER A 185 35.44 23.43 -10.90
C SER A 185 35.96 24.49 -9.90
N LEU A 186 35.18 25.54 -9.62
CA LEU A 186 35.35 26.49 -8.51
C LEU A 186 34.38 26.16 -7.36
N SER A 187 34.80 25.24 -6.48
CA SER A 187 34.52 25.06 -5.04
C SER A 187 33.11 25.29 -4.42
N LEU A 188 32.06 25.61 -5.18
CA LEU A 188 30.71 25.78 -4.65
C LEU A 188 29.82 24.65 -5.18
N GLU A 189 29.76 23.54 -4.45
CA GLU A 189 28.72 22.52 -4.66
C GLU A 189 27.35 23.17 -4.41
N VAL A 190 26.69 23.64 -5.48
CA VAL A 190 25.31 24.15 -5.40
C VAL A 190 24.35 22.96 -5.47
N LYS A 191 24.03 22.38 -4.32
CA LYS A 191 22.94 21.40 -4.22
C LYS A 191 21.60 22.14 -4.21
N PRO A 192 20.50 21.48 -4.63
CA PRO A 192 19.16 22.07 -4.58
C PRO A 192 18.87 22.67 -3.20
N GLY A 193 18.37 23.90 -3.18
CA GLY A 193 18.01 24.61 -1.94
C GLY A 193 19.18 24.96 -1.00
N GLY A 194 20.44 24.87 -1.45
CA GLY A 194 21.60 25.16 -0.59
C GLY A 194 21.94 24.04 0.39
N TRP A 195 21.40 22.84 0.18
CA TRP A 195 21.70 21.65 0.98
C TRP A 195 23.21 21.30 0.98
N LYS A 196 23.76 20.88 2.12
CA LYS A 196 25.18 20.54 2.24
C LYS A 196 25.40 19.33 3.15
N MET A 197 25.61 18.17 2.53
CA MET A 197 25.95 16.93 3.21
C MET A 197 27.06 16.17 2.46
N GLY A 198 28.06 15.66 3.17
CA GLY A 198 29.09 14.79 2.61
C GLY A 198 28.66 13.32 2.56
N LYS A 199 29.46 12.46 1.91
CA LYS A 199 29.21 11.00 1.89
C LYS A 199 29.24 10.38 3.28
N GLY A 200 30.21 10.76 4.12
CA GLY A 200 30.33 10.23 5.49
C GLY A 200 29.14 10.61 6.39
N GLU A 201 28.55 11.78 6.20
CA GLU A 201 27.35 12.21 6.92
C GLU A 201 26.10 11.47 6.44
N ALA A 202 25.99 11.23 5.13
CA ALA A 202 24.94 10.37 4.59
C ALA A 202 25.02 8.95 5.17
N GLU A 203 26.23 8.40 5.31
CA GLU A 203 26.46 7.11 5.95
C GLU A 203 26.12 7.15 7.45
N ALA A 204 26.50 8.21 8.16
CA ALA A 204 26.15 8.40 9.57
C ALA A 204 24.63 8.44 9.79
N ILE A 205 23.89 9.17 8.94
CA ILE A 205 22.43 9.18 8.96
C ILE A 205 21.87 7.79 8.70
N ALA A 206 22.36 7.08 7.68
CA ALA A 206 21.86 5.75 7.39
C ALA A 206 22.08 4.78 8.56
N LYS A 207 23.25 4.82 9.20
CA LYS A 207 23.55 4.03 10.41
C LYS A 207 22.65 4.41 11.57
N PHE A 208 22.48 5.71 11.83
CA PHE A 208 21.58 6.22 12.86
C PHE A 208 20.14 5.74 12.65
N LEU A 209 19.62 5.80 11.43
CA LEU A 209 18.25 5.34 11.16
C LEU A 209 18.09 3.83 11.39
N LEU A 210 19.11 3.03 11.09
CA LEU A 210 19.12 1.61 11.42
C LEU A 210 19.13 1.35 12.93
N THR A 211 19.84 2.16 13.73
CA THR A 211 19.81 2.01 15.20
C THR A 211 18.48 2.47 15.80
N ARG A 212 17.78 3.41 15.16
CA ARG A 212 16.43 3.84 15.55
C ARG A 212 15.31 2.95 15.02
N HIS A 213 15.65 1.92 14.23
CA HIS A 213 14.64 1.04 13.66
C HIS A 213 13.93 0.25 14.76
N THR A 214 12.61 0.38 14.83
CA THR A 214 11.75 -0.36 15.76
C THR A 214 10.72 -1.17 14.97
N PRO A 215 11.04 -2.42 14.57
CA PRO A 215 10.10 -3.27 13.83
C PRO A 215 8.74 -3.32 14.52
N LEU A 216 7.66 -3.38 13.74
CA LEU A 216 6.36 -3.79 14.30
C LEU A 216 6.57 -5.21 14.84
N SER A 217 6.65 -5.33 16.17
CA SER A 217 6.57 -6.64 16.80
C SER A 217 5.23 -7.22 16.37
N ALA A 218 5.26 -8.33 15.64
CA ALA A 218 4.09 -9.19 15.59
C ALA A 218 3.80 -9.50 17.05
N GLN A 219 2.75 -8.90 17.59
CA GLN A 219 2.20 -9.37 18.85
C GLN A 219 1.79 -10.82 18.59
N VAL A 220 2.70 -11.76 18.85
CA VAL A 220 2.28 -13.03 19.43
C VAL A 220 1.55 -12.58 20.68
N PRO A 221 0.23 -12.85 20.81
CA PRO A 221 -0.49 -12.47 22.01
C PRO A 221 0.30 -13.03 23.20
N THR A 222 1.00 -12.16 23.91
CA THR A 222 1.60 -12.51 25.19
C THR A 222 0.42 -12.92 26.03
N ALA A 223 0.41 -14.18 26.44
CA ALA A 223 -0.64 -14.84 27.17
C ALA A 223 -1.35 -13.85 28.08
N VAL A 224 -2.53 -13.40 27.64
CA VAL A 224 -3.45 -12.67 28.49
C VAL A 224 -3.75 -13.65 29.61
N LYS A 225 -3.32 -13.28 30.81
CA LYS A 225 -3.55 -14.01 32.05
C LYS A 225 -5.04 -14.39 32.08
N ILE A 226 -5.30 -15.68 31.95
CA ILE A 226 -6.63 -16.27 31.94
C ILE A 226 -7.34 -15.81 33.22
N LEU A 227 -8.38 -15.00 33.06
CA LEU A 227 -9.47 -14.95 34.01
C LEU A 227 -10.53 -15.92 33.49
N SER A 228 -10.85 -16.89 34.34
CA SER A 228 -11.66 -18.07 34.09
C SER A 228 -13.12 -17.78 33.73
N GLU A 229 -13.57 -18.50 32.70
CA GLU A 229 -14.90 -19.12 32.52
C GLU A 229 -16.17 -18.27 32.65
N ALA A 230 -16.79 -17.99 31.49
CA ALA A 230 -18.21 -18.28 31.26
C ALA A 230 -18.51 -18.44 29.76
N ASP A 231 -18.84 -19.69 29.42
CA ASP A 231 -19.58 -20.25 28.27
C ASP A 231 -19.07 -20.17 26.82
N PRO A 232 -19.23 -21.28 26.05
CA PRO A 232 -18.60 -21.48 24.76
C PRO A 232 -19.30 -20.69 23.65
N ILE A 233 -18.52 -19.88 22.93
CA ILE A 233 -18.93 -19.30 21.65
C ILE A 233 -18.90 -20.41 20.60
N PRO A 234 -20.02 -20.77 19.94
CA PRO A 234 -20.01 -21.76 18.87
C PRO A 234 -19.32 -21.21 17.62
N LEU A 235 -18.45 -22.06 17.05
CA LEU A 235 -17.83 -21.90 15.74
C LEU A 235 -18.87 -21.70 14.61
N GLN A 236 -18.50 -20.88 13.64
CA GLN A 236 -18.88 -20.91 12.21
C GLN A 236 -20.26 -20.39 11.76
N GLY A 237 -20.24 -19.35 10.93
CA GLY A 237 -20.93 -19.35 9.63
C GLY A 237 -22.45 -19.56 9.59
N GLN A 238 -23.21 -19.12 10.57
CA GLN A 238 -24.67 -19.16 10.51
C GLN A 238 -25.23 -17.89 9.86
N ALA A 239 -26.04 -18.08 8.81
CA ALA A 239 -26.82 -17.00 8.21
C ALA A 239 -27.80 -16.46 9.25
N ILE A 240 -27.69 -15.16 9.56
CA ILE A 240 -28.54 -14.44 10.50
C ILE A 240 -30.01 -14.55 10.05
N GLN A 241 -30.90 -15.07 10.90
CA GLN A 241 -32.32 -15.27 10.58
C GLN A 241 -33.25 -14.30 11.32
N GLU A 242 -34.44 -14.09 10.76
CA GLU A 242 -35.52 -13.34 11.40
C GLU A 242 -35.95 -14.03 12.71
N GLY A 243 -36.18 -13.26 13.78
CA GLY A 243 -36.56 -13.78 15.10
C GLY A 243 -35.39 -14.24 15.99
N GLN A 244 -34.16 -14.32 15.46
CA GLN A 244 -32.96 -14.62 16.24
C GLN A 244 -32.64 -13.48 17.22
N ALA A 245 -32.09 -13.80 18.39
CA ALA A 245 -31.55 -12.78 19.29
C ALA A 245 -30.45 -11.97 18.57
N CYS A 246 -30.49 -10.64 18.74
CA CYS A 246 -29.53 -9.74 18.11
C CYS A 246 -28.11 -10.06 18.58
N PRO A 247 -27.18 -10.42 17.68
CA PRO A 247 -25.80 -10.75 18.05
C PRO A 247 -25.02 -9.58 18.64
N GLU A 248 -25.41 -8.33 18.33
CA GLU A 248 -24.73 -7.14 18.86
C GLU A 248 -25.16 -6.79 20.28
N CYS A 249 -26.46 -6.86 20.61
CA CYS A 249 -26.95 -6.41 21.93
C CYS A 249 -27.48 -7.54 22.83
N GLY A 250 -27.80 -8.71 22.29
CA GLY A 250 -28.40 -9.85 23.02
C GLY A 250 -29.80 -9.61 23.61
N GLN A 251 -30.26 -8.36 23.69
CA GLN A 251 -31.47 -7.95 24.42
C GLN A 251 -32.77 -7.99 23.60
N HIS A 252 -32.68 -7.84 22.28
CA HIS A 252 -33.84 -7.80 21.39
C HIS A 252 -33.69 -8.83 20.27
N ARG A 253 -34.80 -9.18 19.61
CA ARG A 253 -34.80 -10.08 18.45
C ARG A 253 -34.66 -9.30 17.15
N LEU A 254 -34.22 -9.98 16.10
CA LEU A 254 -34.13 -9.42 14.75
C LEU A 254 -35.48 -9.46 14.06
N GLU A 255 -35.87 -8.34 13.46
CA GLU A 255 -37.14 -8.13 12.79
C GLU A 255 -36.90 -7.65 11.37
N ARG A 256 -37.73 -8.08 10.42
CA ARG A 256 -37.67 -7.58 9.04
C ARG A 256 -38.20 -6.15 8.97
N LYS A 257 -37.41 -5.26 8.38
CA LYS A 257 -37.80 -3.88 8.07
C LYS A 257 -37.56 -3.58 6.60
N SER A 258 -38.39 -2.71 6.02
CA SER A 258 -38.31 -2.30 4.61
C SER A 258 -38.08 -0.80 4.51
N ILE A 259 -37.19 -0.38 3.63
CA ILE A 259 -37.03 1.04 3.26
C ILE A 259 -37.48 1.21 1.81
N SER A 260 -38.35 2.19 1.57
CA SER A 260 -38.70 2.68 0.23
C SER A 260 -37.84 3.88 -0.14
N ARG A 261 -37.07 3.78 -1.23
CA ARG A 261 -36.46 4.94 -1.89
C ARG A 261 -37.16 5.16 -3.23
N GLY A 262 -37.99 6.20 -3.30
CA GLY A 262 -38.74 6.55 -4.52
C GLY A 262 -39.83 5.55 -4.89
N SER A 263 -40.52 5.83 -6.01
CA SER A 263 -41.75 5.16 -6.44
C SER A 263 -41.61 3.68 -6.85
N SER A 264 -40.42 3.07 -6.79
CA SER A 264 -40.24 1.74 -7.38
C SER A 264 -39.14 0.83 -6.79
N SER A 265 -38.53 1.13 -5.63
CA SER A 265 -37.68 0.14 -4.95
C SER A 265 -37.90 0.06 -3.44
N LYS A 266 -38.44 -1.07 -2.97
CA LYS A 266 -38.45 -1.49 -1.56
C LYS A 266 -37.28 -2.44 -1.34
N ARG A 267 -36.42 -2.16 -0.37
CA ARG A 267 -35.38 -3.10 0.09
C ARG A 267 -35.67 -3.54 1.51
N ASP A 268 -35.70 -4.85 1.71
CA ASP A 268 -35.90 -5.49 3.00
C ASP A 268 -34.55 -5.85 3.63
N PHE A 269 -34.46 -5.72 4.95
CA PHE A 269 -33.30 -6.10 5.75
C PHE A 269 -33.77 -6.54 7.14
N LEU A 270 -32.92 -7.26 7.88
CA LEU A 270 -33.14 -7.57 9.28
C LEU A 270 -32.55 -6.47 10.15
N ALA A 271 -33.27 -6.01 11.16
CA ALA A 271 -32.79 -5.05 12.13
C ALA A 271 -33.12 -5.50 13.54
N CYS A 272 -32.31 -5.09 14.51
CA CYS A 272 -32.66 -5.28 15.92
C CYS A 272 -34.01 -4.62 16.25
N GLY A 273 -34.83 -5.23 17.12
CA GLY A 273 -36.07 -4.61 17.62
C GLY A 273 -35.83 -3.25 18.28
N GLY A 274 -34.63 -3.04 18.84
CA GLY A 274 -34.17 -1.75 19.38
C GLY A 274 -33.78 -0.69 18.33
N TYR A 275 -33.80 -1.03 17.04
CA TYR A 275 -33.40 -0.13 15.95
C TYR A 275 -34.44 0.96 15.69
N PRO A 276 -34.02 2.24 15.51
CA PRO A 276 -32.64 2.74 15.44
C PRO A 276 -32.07 3.30 16.76
N LYS A 277 -32.81 3.21 17.87
CA LYS A 277 -32.54 3.95 19.11
C LYS A 277 -31.57 3.21 20.05
N SER A 278 -31.97 2.05 20.58
CA SER A 278 -31.20 1.31 21.59
C SER A 278 -30.14 0.38 20.98
N CYS A 279 -30.30 -0.02 19.72
CA CYS A 279 -29.32 -0.83 19.00
C CYS A 279 -29.37 -0.53 17.50
N LYS A 280 -28.21 -0.34 16.86
CA LYS A 280 -28.11 0.04 15.44
C LYS A 280 -27.85 -1.14 14.50
N ALA A 281 -27.87 -2.37 15.02
CA ALA A 281 -27.58 -3.58 14.26
C ALA A 281 -28.56 -3.78 13.09
N ILE A 282 -28.01 -3.97 11.89
CA ILE A 282 -28.73 -4.33 10.67
C ILE A 282 -27.98 -5.44 9.94
N TYR A 283 -28.72 -6.39 9.36
CA TYR A 283 -28.19 -7.54 8.64
C TYR A 283 -28.90 -7.71 7.30
N PRO A 284 -28.18 -8.10 6.23
CA PRO A 284 -28.80 -8.44 4.96
C PRO A 284 -29.66 -9.69 5.10
N LEU A 285 -30.73 -9.80 4.30
CA LEU A 285 -31.49 -11.04 4.22
C LEU A 285 -30.62 -12.15 3.62
N PRO A 286 -30.65 -13.38 4.18
CA PRO A 286 -29.97 -14.52 3.58
C PRO A 286 -30.47 -14.72 2.14
N ALA A 287 -29.55 -14.89 1.19
CA ALA A 287 -29.90 -15.27 -0.16
C ALA A 287 -30.48 -16.68 -0.16
N ILE A 288 -31.73 -16.84 -0.60
CA ILE A 288 -32.31 -18.16 -0.81
C ILE A 288 -31.53 -18.79 -1.98
N SER A 289 -30.71 -19.80 -1.68
CA SER A 289 -30.09 -20.64 -2.70
C SER A 289 -31.21 -21.41 -3.41
N ALA A 290 -31.53 -21.03 -4.65
CA ALA A 290 -32.42 -21.79 -5.50
C ALA A 290 -31.72 -23.12 -5.86
N ALA A 291 -32.18 -24.22 -5.27
CA ALA A 291 -31.72 -25.56 -5.63
C ALA A 291 -32.02 -25.84 -7.11
N LYS A 292 -30.98 -26.11 -7.90
CA LYS A 292 -31.08 -26.63 -9.27
C LYS A 292 -31.73 -28.02 -9.21
N PRO A 293 -32.74 -28.34 -10.03
CA PRO A 293 -33.28 -29.70 -10.08
C PRO A 293 -32.28 -30.64 -10.76
N ALA A 294 -32.10 -31.82 -10.17
CA ALA A 294 -31.31 -32.91 -10.71
C ALA A 294 -31.96 -33.45 -11.99
N LYS A 295 -31.18 -33.57 -13.08
CA LYS A 295 -31.60 -34.26 -14.29
C LYS A 295 -31.50 -35.76 -14.07
N SER A 296 -32.63 -36.46 -14.17
CA SER A 296 -32.71 -37.91 -14.26
C SER A 296 -32.23 -38.40 -15.63
N ALA A 297 -31.55 -39.54 -15.62
CA ALA A 297 -31.14 -40.28 -16.80
C ALA A 297 -32.28 -41.21 -17.25
N SER A 298 -32.73 -41.04 -18.49
CA SER A 298 -33.25 -42.09 -19.38
C SER A 298 -33.64 -41.45 -20.72
N ASP A 299 -32.97 -41.82 -21.80
CA ASP A 299 -33.62 -42.44 -22.96
C ASP A 299 -32.65 -42.59 -24.12
N THR A 300 -32.43 -43.86 -24.44
CA THR A 300 -31.84 -44.41 -25.65
C THR A 300 -32.75 -44.11 -26.84
N LYS A 301 -32.19 -43.60 -27.94
CA LYS A 301 -32.50 -44.10 -29.29
C LYS A 301 -31.48 -43.64 -30.33
N SER A 302 -31.19 -44.60 -31.20
CA SER A 302 -30.33 -44.57 -32.38
C SER A 302 -30.87 -43.63 -33.46
N ASP A 303 -30.00 -43.05 -34.29
CA ASP A 303 -29.86 -43.45 -35.70
C ASP A 303 -28.84 -42.59 -36.48
N SER A 304 -28.06 -43.32 -37.29
CA SER A 304 -27.45 -42.98 -38.59
C SER A 304 -26.64 -41.69 -38.80
N VAL A 305 -25.32 -41.90 -38.91
CA VAL A 305 -24.41 -41.51 -40.01
C VAL A 305 -24.95 -40.55 -41.08
N GLN A 306 -24.29 -39.39 -41.22
CA GLN A 306 -23.85 -38.91 -42.54
C GLN A 306 -22.63 -37.97 -42.40
N LEU A 307 -21.57 -38.35 -43.11
CA LEU A 307 -20.41 -37.51 -43.41
C LEU A 307 -20.85 -36.31 -44.24
N ASP A 308 -20.25 -35.14 -44.04
CA ASP A 308 -19.62 -34.42 -45.16
C ASP A 308 -18.73 -33.24 -44.76
N ALA A 309 -17.60 -33.22 -45.46
CA ALA A 309 -16.82 -32.09 -45.97
C ALA A 309 -16.20 -31.05 -45.02
N ILE A 310 -14.90 -31.26 -44.83
CA ILE A 310 -13.86 -30.27 -44.54
C ILE A 310 -13.80 -29.23 -45.68
N ALA A 311 -13.82 -27.93 -45.35
CA ALA A 311 -13.31 -26.88 -46.21
C ALA A 311 -12.61 -25.79 -45.39
N HIS A 312 -11.28 -25.87 -45.36
CA HIS A 312 -10.39 -24.76 -45.04
C HIS A 312 -10.53 -23.65 -46.10
N LYS A 313 -10.66 -22.40 -45.67
CA LYS A 313 -10.21 -21.24 -46.46
C LYS A 313 -9.42 -20.27 -45.57
N VAL A 314 -8.12 -20.27 -45.85
CA VAL A 314 -7.15 -19.19 -45.66
C VAL A 314 -7.61 -18.02 -46.55
N GLY A 315 -7.74 -16.80 -46.03
CA GLY A 315 -6.71 -15.77 -46.11
C GLY A 315 -7.04 -14.78 -47.24
N ASP A 316 -7.18 -13.51 -46.89
CA ASP A 316 -6.74 -12.35 -47.69
C ASP A 316 -7.16 -11.05 -46.96
N ALA A 317 -6.15 -10.31 -46.51
CA ALA A 317 -6.25 -8.89 -46.19
C ALA A 317 -4.95 -8.22 -46.65
N CYS A 318 -5.09 -7.37 -47.66
CA CYS A 318 -4.17 -6.27 -47.95
C CYS A 318 -4.23 -5.21 -46.87
#